data_AF-A0A9J6EBN6-F1
#
_entry.id   AF-A0A9J6EBN6-F1
#
_cell.length_a   1.000
_cell.length_b   1.000
_cell.length_c   1.000
_cell.angle_alpha   90.00
_cell.angle_beta   90.00
_cell.angle_gamma   90.00
#
_symmetry.space_group_name_H-M   'P 1'
#
loop_
_entity.id
_entity.type
_entity.pdbx_description
1 polymer ?
#
loop_
_entity_poly.entity_id
_entity_poly.type
_entity_poly.pdbx_seq_one_letter_code
_entity_poly.pdbx_strand_id
1 'polypeptide(L)'
;MIDYLDQCAVSAHDTGQLAINPYRSFGEMLKMVWINLLYELLCSYTLAEKDEWKTNSPLFFSLAKDIQKLAKHLFLAGQKDIQVKAYDASEQEQKEHGYACVHRFRASVQTVATCVEILVWAEVDENGADLLCGKLAEKLQAAHGLKLALGHLPILISCLDGIRTLAEMFPLIVDGCVLAARDFLGAPAPVLLKLYQCMEELVSGDNAGVRSICQAALRQVRDAGIECLCGVLRVGVERDPEIVQAYLASASNRLFQAEISGGEGALIAINTVMALGKMAVLLKGTPKTEKSVLQFFQQRFCKPPSTLDTLIVDQMGRMLVAKVDRTVRDEILKMLTMVTLVSNSVQAKIADADIKFPGYRHVALPVIKVLIKVASGIEGSDEQLEMLGTLLELFVQIGLDGCRYCENQLAFKDSGCAANMGVLIPVISALVQRMDPVVGAKPRMHKLFWDFWLYASLMGFTVLSGVWPIDWYYGTADIALKSPILVCKEHLRPILQFNNPIRHETAAIVDLNDVKFQLLKELKGGTEISTILYKMNYQQATYLLSVNDLEPFEFRTP
;
A
#
# COMPACT_ATOMS: atom_id res chain seq x y z
N MET A 1 -13.24 44.25 -19.93
CA MET A 1 -13.39 44.25 -18.45
C MET A 1 -12.20 43.57 -17.78
N ILE A 2 -11.83 42.33 -18.17
CA ILE A 2 -10.62 41.66 -17.65
C ILE A 2 -9.36 42.50 -17.91
N ASP A 3 -9.15 42.96 -19.16
CA ASP A 3 -7.97 43.78 -19.48
C ASP A 3 -7.87 45.07 -18.65
N TYR A 4 -9.02 45.64 -18.28
CA TYR A 4 -9.08 46.81 -17.42
C TYR A 4 -8.71 46.46 -15.97
N LEU A 5 -9.23 45.35 -15.44
CA LEU A 5 -8.86 44.86 -14.11
C LEU A 5 -7.38 44.49 -14.03
N ASP A 6 -6.82 43.92 -15.11
CA ASP A 6 -5.40 43.58 -15.18
C ASP A 6 -4.53 44.85 -15.26
N GLN A 7 -4.93 45.87 -16.01
CA GLN A 7 -4.26 47.17 -16.01
C GLN A 7 -4.30 47.83 -14.63
N CYS A 8 -5.43 47.76 -13.93
CA CYS A 8 -5.55 48.26 -12.56
C CYS A 8 -4.66 47.47 -11.58
N ALA A 9 -4.62 46.14 -11.71
CA ALA A 9 -3.79 45.27 -10.87
C ALA A 9 -2.30 45.55 -11.09
N VAL A 10 -1.87 45.67 -12.35
CA VAL A 10 -0.49 46.01 -12.72
C VAL A 10 -0.13 47.39 -12.20
N SER A 11 -0.99 48.40 -12.39
CA SER A 11 -0.76 49.75 -11.87
C SER A 11 -0.65 49.78 -10.34
N ALA A 12 -1.52 49.07 -9.63
CA ALA A 12 -1.47 48.95 -8.17
C ALA A 12 -0.23 48.18 -7.69
N HIS A 13 0.27 47.23 -8.50
CA HIS A 13 1.47 46.47 -8.21
C HIS A 13 2.75 47.29 -8.44
N ASP A 14 2.85 47.95 -9.60
CA ASP A 14 4.03 48.73 -10.00
C ASP A 14 4.20 50.01 -9.15
N THR A 15 3.12 50.53 -8.57
CA THR A 15 3.18 51.70 -7.68
C THR A 15 3.76 51.41 -6.30
N GLY A 16 3.88 50.13 -5.89
CA GLY A 16 4.47 49.72 -4.61
C GLY A 16 3.76 50.27 -3.37
N GLN A 17 2.55 50.82 -3.52
CA GLN A 17 1.80 51.46 -2.43
C GLN A 17 1.29 50.45 -1.40
N LEU A 18 1.19 49.18 -1.78
CA LEU A 18 0.83 48.07 -0.91
C LEU A 18 2.10 47.35 -0.46
N ALA A 19 2.32 47.25 0.85
CA ALA A 19 3.49 46.57 1.43
C ALA A 19 3.56 45.08 1.03
N ILE A 20 2.42 44.45 0.75
CA ILE A 20 2.30 43.08 0.24
C ILE A 20 1.13 43.07 -0.76
N ASN A 21 1.40 42.83 -2.04
CA ASN A 21 0.37 42.55 -3.04
C ASN A 21 0.71 41.27 -3.83
N PRO A 22 0.04 40.14 -3.55
CA PRO A 22 0.32 38.87 -4.20
C PRO A 22 -0.32 38.75 -5.61
N TYR A 23 -1.15 39.73 -6.02
CA TYR A 23 -1.93 39.70 -7.24
C TYR A 23 -1.48 40.78 -8.23
N ARG A 24 -0.75 40.37 -9.27
CA ARG A 24 -0.26 41.25 -10.34
C ARG A 24 -1.17 41.27 -11.58
N SER A 25 -2.08 40.29 -11.68
CA SER A 25 -3.13 40.17 -12.69
C SER A 25 -4.29 39.43 -12.04
N PHE A 26 -5.51 39.82 -12.40
CA PHE A 26 -6.73 39.10 -11.99
C PHE A 26 -7.21 38.16 -13.09
N GLY A 27 -6.79 38.35 -14.34
CA GLY A 27 -7.29 37.62 -15.50
C GLY A 27 -7.16 36.11 -15.40
N GLU A 28 -5.97 35.58 -15.07
CA GLU A 28 -5.77 34.13 -14.94
C GLU A 28 -6.58 33.53 -13.78
N MET A 29 -6.69 34.26 -12.67
CA MET A 29 -7.49 33.80 -11.53
C MET A 29 -8.98 33.85 -11.81
N LEU A 30 -9.47 34.93 -12.43
CA LEU A 30 -10.88 35.06 -12.79
C LEU A 30 -11.29 33.98 -13.79
N LYS A 31 -10.44 33.69 -14.78
CA LYS A 31 -10.65 32.55 -15.70
C LYS A 31 -10.74 31.23 -14.93
N MET A 32 -9.82 30.98 -14.01
CA MET A 32 -9.82 29.78 -13.16
C MET A 32 -11.08 29.68 -12.29
N VAL A 33 -11.48 30.77 -11.64
CA VAL A 33 -12.66 30.81 -10.77
C VAL A 33 -13.94 30.61 -11.58
N TRP A 34 -14.08 31.28 -12.73
CA TRP A 34 -15.27 31.14 -13.57
C TRP A 34 -15.39 29.76 -14.19
N ILE A 35 -14.28 29.17 -14.65
CA ILE A 35 -14.34 27.83 -15.23
C ILE A 35 -14.62 26.77 -14.16
N ASN A 36 -14.07 26.92 -12.95
CA ASN A 36 -14.36 26.02 -11.83
C ASN A 36 -15.81 26.17 -11.37
N LEU A 37 -16.32 27.40 -11.27
CA LEU A 37 -17.73 27.63 -10.95
C LEU A 37 -18.64 26.99 -12.00
N LEU A 38 -18.30 27.15 -13.29
CA LEU A 38 -19.03 26.51 -14.37
C LEU A 38 -18.98 24.98 -14.22
N TYR A 39 -17.83 24.39 -13.96
CA TYR A 39 -17.69 22.95 -13.75
C TYR A 39 -18.54 22.44 -12.58
N GLU A 40 -18.48 23.09 -11.42
CA GLU A 40 -19.29 22.73 -10.24
C GLU A 40 -20.80 22.79 -10.53
N LEU A 41 -21.24 23.78 -11.31
CA LEU A 41 -22.64 23.89 -11.74
C LEU A 41 -23.04 22.79 -12.75
N LEU A 42 -22.09 22.23 -13.49
CA LEU A 42 -22.34 21.18 -14.48
C LEU A 42 -22.26 19.78 -13.85
N CYS A 43 -21.39 19.56 -12.87
CA CYS A 43 -21.23 18.27 -12.19
C CYS A 43 -22.46 17.83 -11.39
N SER A 44 -23.38 18.74 -11.08
CA SER A 44 -24.67 18.37 -10.47
C SER A 44 -25.59 17.59 -11.42
N TYR A 45 -25.33 17.59 -12.73
CA TYR A 45 -26.16 16.91 -13.72
C TYR A 45 -25.61 15.53 -14.09
N THR A 46 -26.49 14.53 -14.06
CA THR A 46 -26.23 13.13 -14.34
C THR A 46 -26.31 12.80 -15.84
N LEU A 47 -25.78 11.63 -16.22
CA LEU A 47 -25.88 11.09 -17.59
C LEU A 47 -27.32 10.84 -18.04
N ALA A 48 -28.16 10.34 -17.13
CA ALA A 48 -29.57 10.07 -17.42
C ALA A 48 -30.31 11.36 -17.83
N GLU A 49 -30.01 12.47 -17.16
CA GLU A 49 -30.56 13.78 -17.51
C GLU A 49 -30.08 14.27 -18.89
N LYS A 50 -28.84 13.96 -19.28
CA LYS A 50 -28.30 14.33 -20.60
C LYS A 50 -28.97 13.61 -21.76
N ASP A 51 -29.33 12.34 -21.60
CA ASP A 51 -30.06 11.61 -22.64
C ASP A 51 -31.49 12.11 -22.80
N GLU A 52 -32.13 12.55 -21.71
CA GLU A 52 -33.40 13.27 -21.78
C GLU A 52 -33.29 14.61 -22.51
N TRP A 53 -32.15 15.30 -22.43
CA TRP A 53 -31.97 16.58 -23.15
C TRP A 53 -32.01 16.45 -24.66
N LYS A 54 -31.57 15.30 -25.20
CA LYS A 54 -31.60 15.04 -26.65
C LYS A 54 -33.04 15.01 -27.18
N THR A 55 -34.00 14.56 -26.37
CA THR A 55 -35.38 14.31 -26.77
C THR A 55 -36.35 15.36 -26.23
N ASN A 56 -36.23 15.73 -24.96
CA ASN A 56 -37.22 16.52 -24.22
C ASN A 56 -36.74 17.95 -23.87
N SER A 57 -35.45 18.28 -24.09
CA SER A 57 -34.89 19.57 -23.67
C SER A 57 -33.79 20.09 -24.63
N PRO A 58 -34.15 20.42 -25.89
CA PRO A 58 -33.19 20.81 -26.93
C PRO A 58 -32.38 22.07 -26.60
N LEU A 59 -32.90 22.95 -25.73
CA LEU A 59 -32.18 24.13 -25.24
C LEU A 59 -30.95 23.72 -24.41
N PHE A 60 -31.10 22.78 -23.48
CA PHE A 60 -29.97 22.27 -22.68
C PHE A 60 -28.94 21.54 -23.54
N PHE A 61 -29.39 20.81 -24.57
CA PHE A 61 -28.49 20.21 -25.55
C PHE A 61 -27.68 21.25 -26.35
N SER A 62 -28.31 22.35 -26.77
CA SER A 62 -27.60 23.46 -27.44
C SER A 62 -26.61 24.15 -26.51
N LEU A 63 -26.99 24.36 -25.24
CA LEU A 63 -26.15 24.96 -24.22
C LEU A 63 -24.91 24.10 -23.94
N ALA A 64 -25.04 22.77 -23.85
CA ALA A 64 -23.92 21.87 -23.68
C ALA A 64 -22.89 22.00 -24.82
N LYS A 65 -23.36 22.12 -26.07
CA LYS A 65 -22.48 22.36 -27.23
C LYS A 65 -21.76 23.71 -27.17
N ASP A 66 -22.43 24.75 -26.72
CA ASP A 66 -21.80 26.08 -26.60
C ASP A 66 -20.80 26.14 -25.43
N ILE A 67 -21.10 25.44 -24.33
CA ILE A 67 -20.16 25.21 -23.23
C ILE A 67 -18.93 24.44 -23.72
N GLN A 68 -19.13 23.38 -24.51
CA GLN A 68 -18.03 22.60 -25.11
C GLN A 68 -17.14 23.48 -25.99
N LYS A 69 -17.73 24.34 -26.84
CA LYS A 69 -16.99 25.30 -27.68
C LYS A 69 -16.20 26.29 -26.84
N LEU A 70 -16.80 26.82 -25.77
CA LEU A 70 -16.15 27.73 -24.84
C LEU A 70 -14.95 27.06 -24.17
N ALA A 71 -15.15 25.86 -23.59
CA ALA A 71 -14.10 25.08 -22.95
C ALA A 71 -12.97 24.74 -23.93
N LYS A 72 -13.30 24.36 -25.17
CA LYS A 72 -12.31 24.11 -26.24
C LYS A 72 -11.50 25.36 -26.56
N HIS A 73 -12.15 26.51 -26.66
CA HIS A 73 -11.47 27.78 -26.94
C HIS A 73 -10.50 28.15 -25.81
N LEU A 74 -10.96 28.06 -24.56
CA LEU A 74 -10.15 28.33 -23.37
C LEU A 74 -8.99 27.34 -23.23
N PHE A 75 -9.21 26.06 -23.51
CA PHE A 75 -8.17 25.04 -23.54
C PHE A 75 -7.08 25.40 -24.56
N LEU A 76 -7.45 25.68 -25.81
CA LEU A 76 -6.50 26.00 -26.87
C LEU A 76 -5.74 27.31 -26.62
N ALA A 77 -6.41 28.31 -26.03
CA ALA A 77 -5.76 29.53 -25.60
C ALA A 77 -4.76 29.24 -24.47
N GLY A 78 -5.19 28.53 -23.42
CA GLY A 78 -4.36 28.19 -22.27
C GLY A 78 -3.15 27.33 -22.61
N GLN A 79 -3.21 26.45 -23.62
CA GLN A 79 -2.05 25.68 -24.10
C GLN A 79 -0.88 26.57 -24.57
N LYS A 80 -1.18 27.78 -25.08
CA LYS A 80 -0.14 28.76 -25.47
C LYS A 80 0.51 29.42 -24.25
N ASP A 81 -0.22 29.52 -23.16
CA ASP A 81 0.21 30.21 -21.93
C ASP A 81 1.01 29.29 -20.99
N ILE A 82 0.91 27.97 -21.14
CA ILE A 82 1.58 26.97 -20.26
C ILE A 82 2.91 26.44 -20.82
N GLN A 83 3.75 27.34 -21.35
CA GLN A 83 5.07 27.03 -21.92
C GLN A 83 6.21 27.20 -20.90
N VAL A 84 7.41 26.67 -21.20
CA VAL A 84 8.59 26.75 -20.30
C VAL A 84 8.88 28.19 -19.86
N LYS A 85 8.82 29.14 -20.80
CA LYS A 85 9.08 30.57 -20.52
C LYS A 85 8.12 31.15 -19.47
N ALA A 86 6.85 30.75 -19.49
CA ALA A 86 5.85 31.22 -18.54
C ALA A 86 6.06 30.60 -17.14
N TYR A 87 6.55 29.36 -17.09
CA TYR A 87 6.98 28.72 -15.85
C TYR A 87 8.17 29.47 -15.23
N ASP A 88 9.23 29.70 -16.01
CA ASP A 88 10.44 30.37 -15.51
C ASP A 88 10.15 31.82 -15.09
N ALA A 89 9.29 32.54 -15.83
CA ALA A 89 8.84 33.87 -15.45
C ALA A 89 8.10 33.87 -14.09
N SER A 90 7.21 32.90 -13.86
CA SER A 90 6.47 32.80 -12.59
C SER A 90 7.38 32.46 -11.40
N GLU A 91 8.39 31.61 -11.61
CA GLU A 91 9.40 31.27 -10.59
C GLU A 91 10.31 32.46 -10.26
N GLN A 92 10.72 33.22 -11.28
CA GLN A 92 11.53 34.42 -11.07
C GLN A 92 10.75 35.50 -10.32
N GLU A 93 9.47 35.70 -10.65
CA GLU A 93 8.59 36.60 -9.91
C GLU A 93 8.51 36.26 -8.42
N GLN A 94 8.52 34.98 -8.03
CA GLN A 94 8.52 34.58 -6.62
C GLN A 94 9.84 34.87 -5.90
N LYS A 95 10.98 34.72 -6.59
CA LYS A 95 12.31 34.93 -5.99
C LYS A 95 12.66 36.40 -5.79
N GLU A 96 12.19 37.27 -6.70
CA GLU A 96 12.50 38.70 -6.67
C GLU A 96 11.82 39.45 -5.51
N HIS A 97 10.66 38.99 -5.04
CA HIS A 97 9.79 39.80 -4.18
C HIS A 97 9.81 39.41 -2.70
N GLY A 98 10.45 38.31 -2.30
CA GLY A 98 10.60 37.94 -0.88
C GLY A 98 9.29 37.61 -0.14
N TYR A 99 8.14 37.60 -0.83
CA TYR A 99 6.82 37.18 -0.35
C TYR A 99 6.12 36.29 -1.38
N ALA A 100 5.15 35.49 -0.93
CA ALA A 100 4.45 34.53 -1.79
C ALA A 100 3.47 35.22 -2.75
N CYS A 101 3.82 35.31 -4.04
CA CYS A 101 2.92 35.76 -5.11
C CYS A 101 2.10 34.61 -5.70
N VAL A 102 0.92 34.92 -6.27
CA VAL A 102 0.12 33.94 -7.01
C VAL A 102 0.88 33.45 -8.23
N HIS A 103 1.08 32.13 -8.31
CA HIS A 103 1.80 31.51 -9.40
C HIS A 103 0.90 31.38 -10.65
N ARG A 104 0.94 32.39 -11.53
CA ARG A 104 0.10 32.50 -12.74
C ARG A 104 0.11 31.24 -13.59
N PHE A 105 1.29 30.65 -13.82
CA PHE A 105 1.40 29.40 -14.56
C PHE A 105 0.56 28.26 -13.93
N ARG A 106 0.50 28.15 -12.60
CA ARG A 106 -0.30 27.11 -11.92
C ARG A 106 -1.80 27.37 -12.09
N ALA A 107 -2.24 28.63 -12.01
CA ALA A 107 -3.64 29.00 -12.26
C ALA A 107 -4.06 28.68 -13.71
N SER A 108 -3.19 28.97 -14.68
CA SER A 108 -3.44 28.63 -16.09
C SER A 108 -3.49 27.13 -16.31
N VAL A 109 -2.58 26.36 -15.71
CA VAL A 109 -2.60 24.89 -15.75
C VAL A 109 -3.92 24.34 -15.16
N GLN A 110 -4.34 24.84 -14.00
CA GLN A 110 -5.59 24.41 -13.38
C GLN A 110 -6.80 24.74 -14.27
N THR A 111 -6.83 25.94 -14.85
CA THR A 111 -7.89 26.34 -15.79
C THR A 111 -7.98 25.37 -16.98
N VAL A 112 -6.82 25.00 -17.55
CA VAL A 112 -6.76 24.04 -18.67
C VAL A 112 -7.18 22.64 -18.24
N ALA A 113 -6.84 22.21 -17.02
CA ALA A 113 -7.28 20.92 -16.46
C ALA A 113 -8.81 20.87 -16.31
N THR A 114 -9.43 21.88 -15.71
CA THR A 114 -10.90 21.99 -15.61
C THR A 114 -11.57 22.06 -16.99
N CYS A 115 -10.93 22.70 -17.97
CA CYS A 115 -11.44 22.68 -19.35
C CYS A 115 -11.49 21.26 -19.93
N VAL A 116 -10.53 20.39 -19.60
CA VAL A 116 -10.57 18.97 -20.03
C VAL A 116 -11.78 18.27 -19.42
N GLU A 117 -12.05 18.48 -18.14
CA GLU A 117 -13.19 17.87 -17.44
C GLU A 117 -14.53 18.33 -18.03
N ILE A 118 -14.67 19.63 -18.33
CA ILE A 118 -15.86 20.17 -19.02
C ILE A 118 -15.98 19.63 -20.43
N LEU A 119 -14.87 19.49 -21.18
CA LEU A 119 -14.89 18.93 -22.54
C LEU A 119 -15.42 17.50 -22.52
N VAL A 120 -14.94 16.67 -21.58
CA VAL A 120 -15.42 15.31 -21.39
C VAL A 120 -16.90 15.31 -21.00
N TRP A 121 -17.29 16.10 -20.00
CA TRP A 121 -18.69 16.21 -19.58
C TRP A 121 -19.61 16.65 -20.72
N ALA A 122 -19.17 17.54 -21.59
CA ALA A 122 -19.99 18.08 -22.65
C ALA A 122 -20.08 17.18 -23.90
N GLU A 123 -19.35 16.06 -23.97
CA GLU A 123 -19.54 15.08 -25.03
C GLU A 123 -20.93 14.43 -24.92
N VAL A 124 -21.56 14.23 -26.08
CA VAL A 124 -22.96 13.76 -26.16
C VAL A 124 -23.13 12.53 -27.04
N ASP A 125 -22.12 12.19 -27.84
CA ASP A 125 -22.16 11.06 -28.77
C ASP A 125 -20.82 10.32 -28.80
N GLU A 126 -20.90 9.04 -29.18
CA GLU A 126 -19.80 8.08 -29.20
C GLU A 126 -18.66 8.51 -30.16
N ASN A 127 -18.97 9.14 -31.29
CA ASN A 127 -17.93 9.56 -32.24
C ASN A 127 -17.13 10.75 -31.69
N GLY A 128 -17.82 11.71 -31.05
CA GLY A 128 -17.18 12.80 -30.32
C GLY A 128 -16.32 12.29 -29.17
N ALA A 129 -16.84 11.33 -28.41
CA ALA A 129 -16.15 10.67 -27.32
C ALA A 129 -14.88 9.94 -27.77
N ASP A 130 -14.94 9.15 -28.84
CA ASP A 130 -13.78 8.43 -29.40
C ASP A 130 -12.68 9.41 -29.86
N LEU A 131 -13.07 10.46 -30.58
CA LEU A 131 -12.15 11.50 -31.04
C LEU A 131 -11.51 12.25 -29.85
N LEU A 132 -12.29 12.54 -28.81
CA LEU A 132 -11.77 13.19 -27.61
C LEU A 132 -10.81 12.25 -26.86
N CYS A 133 -11.17 10.98 -26.69
CA CYS A 133 -10.29 9.96 -26.10
C CYS A 133 -8.94 9.90 -26.82
N GLY A 134 -8.93 9.87 -28.15
CA GLY A 134 -7.72 9.93 -28.96
C GLY A 134 -6.86 11.17 -28.66
N LYS A 135 -7.48 12.36 -28.57
CA LYS A 135 -6.75 13.61 -28.26
C LYS A 135 -6.21 13.65 -26.83
N LEU A 136 -6.94 13.10 -25.86
CA LEU A 136 -6.46 12.98 -24.48
C LEU A 136 -5.26 12.02 -24.43
N ALA A 137 -5.34 10.89 -25.14
CA ALA A 137 -4.23 9.94 -25.26
C ALA A 137 -2.99 10.58 -25.91
N GLU A 138 -3.16 11.33 -27.00
CA GLU A 138 -2.08 12.11 -27.62
C GLU A 138 -1.44 13.09 -26.65
N LYS A 139 -2.26 13.80 -25.85
CA LYS A 139 -1.75 14.73 -24.84
C LYS A 139 -0.96 14.02 -23.74
N LEU A 140 -1.38 12.84 -23.32
CA LEU A 140 -0.65 12.00 -22.35
C LEU A 140 0.71 11.53 -22.88
N GLN A 141 0.81 11.31 -24.19
CA GLN A 141 2.04 10.88 -24.88
C GLN A 141 2.95 12.05 -25.30
N ALA A 142 2.57 13.29 -24.98
CA ALA A 142 3.37 14.45 -25.34
C ALA A 142 4.72 14.48 -24.57
N ALA A 143 5.82 14.65 -25.29
CA ALA A 143 7.14 14.78 -24.71
C ALA A 143 7.39 16.20 -24.19
N HIS A 144 7.67 16.33 -22.90
CA HIS A 144 7.96 17.60 -22.24
C HIS A 144 9.26 17.52 -21.42
N GLY A 145 9.97 18.62 -21.22
CA GLY A 145 11.10 18.65 -20.27
C GLY A 145 10.62 18.46 -18.83
N LEU A 146 11.52 18.10 -17.89
CA LEU A 146 11.15 17.76 -16.50
C LEU A 146 10.32 18.86 -15.80
N LYS A 147 10.66 20.14 -16.00
CA LYS A 147 9.90 21.28 -15.44
C LYS A 147 8.44 21.28 -15.88
N LEU A 148 8.19 21.09 -17.19
CA LEU A 148 6.83 21.04 -17.72
C LEU A 148 6.12 19.74 -17.36
N ALA A 149 6.83 18.62 -17.29
CA ALA A 149 6.30 17.35 -16.79
C ALA A 149 5.71 17.51 -15.37
N LEU A 150 6.44 18.20 -14.48
CA LEU A 150 5.95 18.54 -13.14
C LEU A 150 4.86 19.62 -13.15
N GLY A 151 4.98 20.61 -14.02
CA GLY A 151 4.01 21.70 -14.14
C GLY A 151 2.65 21.26 -14.69
N HIS A 152 2.61 20.26 -15.56
CA HIS A 152 1.40 19.80 -16.25
C HIS A 152 0.71 18.61 -15.56
N LEU A 153 1.17 18.15 -14.38
CA LEU A 153 0.57 17.01 -13.67
C LEU A 153 -0.97 17.13 -13.54
N PRO A 154 -1.57 18.29 -13.16
CA PRO A 154 -3.03 18.40 -13.07
C PRO A 154 -3.74 18.10 -14.39
N ILE A 155 -3.20 18.58 -15.52
CA ILE A 155 -3.77 18.34 -16.85
C ILE A 155 -3.70 16.85 -17.20
N LEU A 156 -2.56 16.21 -16.93
CA LEU A 156 -2.36 14.78 -17.20
C LEU A 156 -3.32 13.92 -16.37
N ILE A 157 -3.53 14.28 -15.10
CA ILE A 157 -4.49 13.59 -14.22
C ILE A 157 -5.92 13.79 -14.74
N SER A 158 -6.34 15.01 -15.09
CA SER A 158 -7.66 15.26 -15.68
C SER A 158 -7.86 14.56 -17.03
N CYS A 159 -6.79 14.37 -17.83
CA CYS A 159 -6.87 13.55 -19.05
C CYS A 159 -7.15 12.07 -18.73
N LEU A 160 -6.48 11.50 -17.72
CA LEU A 160 -6.69 10.11 -17.30
C LEU A 160 -8.09 9.91 -16.71
N ASP A 161 -8.53 10.82 -15.83
CA ASP A 161 -9.88 10.78 -15.26
C ASP A 161 -10.95 10.99 -16.34
N GLY A 162 -10.64 11.84 -17.32
CA GLY A 162 -11.45 12.06 -18.52
C GLY A 162 -11.62 10.80 -19.36
N ILE A 163 -10.55 10.05 -19.64
CA ILE A 163 -10.62 8.76 -20.37
C ILE A 163 -11.48 7.75 -19.60
N ARG A 164 -11.32 7.66 -18.28
CA ARG A 164 -12.17 6.80 -17.44
C ARG A 164 -13.65 7.20 -17.56
N THR A 165 -13.94 8.48 -17.40
CA THR A 165 -15.31 9.01 -17.46
C THR A 165 -15.92 8.81 -18.84
N LEU A 166 -15.14 8.98 -19.93
CA LEU A 166 -15.60 8.69 -21.29
C LEU A 166 -16.01 7.22 -21.44
N ALA A 167 -15.23 6.28 -20.91
CA ALA A 167 -15.61 4.86 -20.94
C ALA A 167 -16.90 4.58 -20.17
N GLU A 168 -17.12 5.22 -19.02
CA GLU A 168 -18.35 5.12 -18.22
C GLU A 168 -19.58 5.70 -18.94
N MET A 169 -19.40 6.82 -19.65
CA MET A 169 -20.47 7.49 -20.41
C MET A 169 -20.79 6.79 -21.73
N PHE A 170 -19.77 6.23 -22.37
CA PHE A 170 -19.80 5.73 -23.75
C PHE A 170 -19.19 4.33 -23.81
N PRO A 171 -19.97 3.27 -23.51
CA PRO A 171 -19.41 1.94 -23.40
C PRO A 171 -18.82 1.40 -24.72
N LEU A 172 -19.15 1.94 -25.91
CA LEU A 172 -18.62 1.44 -27.19
C LEU A 172 -17.16 1.82 -27.44
N ILE A 173 -16.64 2.83 -26.75
CA ILE A 173 -15.24 3.25 -26.87
C ILE A 173 -14.32 2.66 -25.78
N VAL A 174 -14.82 1.73 -24.97
CA VAL A 174 -14.05 1.10 -23.87
C VAL A 174 -12.72 0.54 -24.37
N ASP A 175 -12.69 -0.15 -25.50
CA ASP A 175 -11.46 -0.72 -26.05
C ASP A 175 -10.41 0.36 -26.36
N GLY A 176 -10.83 1.50 -26.91
CA GLY A 176 -9.99 2.67 -27.14
C GLY A 176 -9.47 3.29 -25.84
N CYS A 177 -10.31 3.33 -24.81
CA CYS A 177 -9.93 3.82 -23.48
C CYS A 177 -8.94 2.87 -22.78
N VAL A 178 -9.14 1.55 -22.88
CA VAL A 178 -8.20 0.54 -22.36
C VAL A 178 -6.87 0.67 -23.07
N LEU A 179 -6.89 0.83 -24.40
CA LEU A 179 -5.69 1.04 -25.20
C LEU A 179 -4.89 2.25 -24.72
N ALA A 180 -5.56 3.40 -24.54
CA ALA A 180 -4.93 4.63 -24.06
C ALA A 180 -4.29 4.46 -22.67
N ALA A 181 -5.03 3.90 -21.71
CA ALA A 181 -4.53 3.69 -20.35
C ALA A 181 -3.41 2.63 -20.28
N ARG A 182 -3.52 1.55 -21.07
CA ARG A 182 -2.50 0.51 -21.19
C ARG A 182 -1.21 1.09 -21.78
N ASP A 183 -1.31 1.89 -22.84
CA ASP A 183 -0.12 2.46 -23.46
C ASP A 183 0.50 3.51 -22.54
N PHE A 184 -0.26 4.28 -21.78
CA PHE A 184 0.28 5.17 -20.76
C PHE A 184 1.21 4.48 -19.73
N LEU A 185 0.83 3.29 -19.25
CA LEU A 185 1.56 2.57 -18.19
C LEU A 185 2.58 1.55 -18.73
N GLY A 186 2.17 0.76 -19.72
CA GLY A 186 2.91 -0.38 -20.24
C GLY A 186 3.88 -0.03 -21.36
N ALA A 187 3.61 1.06 -22.10
CA ALA A 187 4.56 1.72 -22.99
C ALA A 187 4.86 3.11 -22.40
N PRO A 188 5.59 3.17 -21.27
CA PRO A 188 5.48 4.25 -20.29
C PRO A 188 5.54 5.62 -20.94
N ALA A 189 4.51 6.44 -20.69
CA ALA A 189 4.45 7.76 -21.29
C ALA A 189 5.70 8.60 -20.95
N PRO A 190 6.12 9.54 -21.82
CA PRO A 190 7.36 10.30 -21.62
C PRO A 190 7.48 11.01 -20.27
N VAL A 191 6.36 11.39 -19.66
CA VAL A 191 6.30 11.95 -18.30
C VAL A 191 6.76 10.95 -17.24
N LEU A 192 6.31 9.69 -17.31
CA LEU A 192 6.69 8.65 -16.36
C LEU A 192 8.18 8.35 -16.48
N LEU A 193 8.69 8.27 -17.72
CA LEU A 193 10.12 8.03 -17.99
C LEU A 193 11.00 9.13 -17.41
N LYS A 194 10.66 10.40 -17.64
CA LYS A 194 11.45 11.53 -17.12
C LYS A 194 11.43 11.63 -15.61
N LEU A 195 10.27 11.41 -14.99
CA LEU A 195 10.18 11.41 -13.54
C LEU A 195 10.96 10.23 -12.94
N TYR A 196 10.93 9.08 -13.60
CA TYR A 196 11.70 7.90 -13.20
C TYR A 196 13.21 8.12 -13.31
N GLN A 197 13.69 8.62 -14.46
CA GLN A 197 15.10 8.98 -14.68
C GLN A 197 15.59 10.01 -13.64
N CYS A 198 14.78 11.05 -13.36
CA CYS A 198 15.07 12.02 -12.29
C CYS A 198 15.34 11.34 -10.94
N MET A 199 14.61 10.27 -10.60
CA MET A 199 14.80 9.56 -9.34
C MET A 199 16.05 8.67 -9.31
N GLU A 200 16.46 8.14 -10.47
CA GLU A 200 17.63 7.27 -10.59
C GLU A 200 18.95 8.05 -10.64
N GLU A 201 18.96 9.25 -11.23
CA GLU A 201 20.19 10.05 -11.39
C GLU A 201 20.62 10.80 -10.11
N LEU A 202 19.67 11.16 -9.23
CA LEU A 202 19.92 12.01 -8.05
C LEU A 202 20.36 11.23 -6.79
N VAL A 203 21.31 10.30 -6.94
CA VAL A 203 21.81 9.43 -5.84
C VAL A 203 22.84 10.16 -4.94
N SER A 204 23.45 11.26 -5.39
CA SER A 204 24.40 12.08 -4.62
C SER A 204 23.71 13.21 -3.83
N GLY A 205 24.19 13.44 -2.60
CA GLY A 205 23.47 14.05 -1.48
C GLY A 205 22.99 15.51 -1.56
N ASP A 206 23.21 16.25 -2.65
CA ASP A 206 22.83 17.68 -2.72
C ASP A 206 21.39 17.94 -3.24
N ASN A 207 20.71 16.92 -3.80
CA ASN A 207 19.41 17.09 -4.47
C ASN A 207 18.26 16.22 -3.92
N ALA A 208 18.33 15.84 -2.63
CA ALA A 208 17.32 15.00 -1.98
C ALA A 208 15.88 15.58 -2.10
N GLY A 209 15.75 16.91 -2.05
CA GLY A 209 14.46 17.59 -2.18
C GLY A 209 13.82 17.40 -3.56
N VAL A 210 14.60 17.58 -4.64
CA VAL A 210 14.11 17.40 -6.02
C VAL A 210 13.73 15.95 -6.28
N ARG A 211 14.53 14.99 -5.78
CA ARG A 211 14.23 13.57 -5.88
C ARG A 211 12.91 13.22 -5.21
N SER A 212 12.64 13.75 -4.01
CA SER A 212 11.37 13.55 -3.31
C SER A 212 10.17 14.09 -4.09
N ILE A 213 10.31 15.28 -4.71
CA ILE A 213 9.28 15.87 -5.57
C ILE A 213 9.02 14.99 -6.81
N CYS A 214 10.06 14.57 -7.52
CA CYS A 214 9.94 13.66 -8.67
C CYS A 214 9.26 12.34 -8.27
N GLN A 215 9.59 11.78 -7.09
CA GLN A 215 8.98 10.57 -6.56
C GLN A 215 7.50 10.73 -6.24
N ALA A 216 7.12 11.84 -5.60
CA ALA A 216 5.73 12.14 -5.31
C ALA A 216 4.91 12.33 -6.60
N ALA A 217 5.45 13.09 -7.56
CA ALA A 217 4.83 13.31 -8.86
C ALA A 217 4.66 12.02 -9.68
N LEU A 218 5.70 11.18 -9.75
CA LEU A 218 5.62 9.90 -10.44
C LEU A 218 4.55 9.02 -9.82
N ARG A 219 4.51 8.95 -8.48
CA ARG A 219 3.50 8.20 -7.76
C ARG A 219 2.10 8.70 -8.08
N GLN A 220 1.87 10.02 -7.99
CA GLN A 220 0.56 10.62 -8.22
C GLN A 220 0.02 10.31 -9.61
N VAL A 221 0.82 10.55 -10.65
CA VAL A 221 0.38 10.36 -12.05
C VAL A 221 0.28 8.88 -12.41
N ARG A 222 1.15 8.01 -11.89
CA ARG A 222 1.01 6.56 -12.07
C ARG A 222 -0.23 6.03 -11.37
N ASP A 223 -0.50 6.45 -10.13
CA ASP A 223 -1.67 6.00 -9.38
C ASP A 223 -2.96 6.44 -10.12
N ALA A 224 -3.02 7.66 -10.66
CA ALA A 224 -4.11 8.11 -11.53
C ALA A 224 -4.24 7.25 -12.80
N GLY A 225 -3.13 6.88 -13.44
CA GLY A 225 -3.13 6.02 -14.63
C GLY A 225 -3.66 4.61 -14.33
N ILE A 226 -3.29 4.05 -13.18
CA ILE A 226 -3.77 2.76 -12.72
C ILE A 226 -5.26 2.82 -12.37
N GLU A 227 -5.72 3.90 -11.74
CA GLU A 227 -7.14 4.09 -11.42
C GLU A 227 -8.00 4.28 -12.67
N CYS A 228 -7.50 5.01 -13.66
CA CYS A 228 -8.10 5.10 -14.99
C CYS A 228 -8.23 3.70 -15.61
N LEU A 229 -7.14 2.94 -15.69
CA LEU A 229 -7.14 1.58 -16.25
C LEU A 229 -8.16 0.67 -15.55
N CYS A 230 -8.13 0.63 -14.21
CA CYS A 230 -9.05 -0.22 -13.45
C CYS A 230 -10.51 0.21 -13.64
N GLY A 231 -10.78 1.51 -13.69
CA GLY A 231 -12.12 2.04 -13.93
C GLY A 231 -12.66 1.66 -15.31
N VAL A 232 -11.85 1.86 -16.36
CA VAL A 232 -12.23 1.49 -17.73
C VAL A 232 -12.46 -0.02 -17.84
N LEU A 233 -11.57 -0.85 -17.28
CA LEU A 233 -11.74 -2.30 -17.27
C LEU A 233 -13.01 -2.72 -16.54
N ARG A 234 -13.38 -2.05 -15.44
CA ARG A 234 -14.63 -2.31 -14.71
C ARG A 234 -15.85 -2.15 -15.62
N VAL A 235 -15.91 -1.06 -16.38
CA VAL A 235 -16.99 -0.81 -17.33
C VAL A 235 -16.98 -1.87 -18.44
N GLY A 236 -15.80 -2.24 -18.94
CA GLY A 236 -15.66 -3.25 -19.97
C GLY A 236 -16.16 -4.64 -19.58
N VAL A 237 -16.06 -5.03 -18.30
CA VAL A 237 -16.48 -6.35 -17.80
C VAL A 237 -17.96 -6.62 -18.05
N GLU A 238 -18.81 -5.60 -18.08
CA GLU A 238 -20.26 -5.77 -18.37
C GLU A 238 -20.51 -6.24 -19.81
N ARG A 239 -19.59 -5.96 -20.73
CA ARG A 239 -19.70 -6.26 -22.16
C ARG A 239 -18.87 -7.46 -22.58
N ASP A 240 -17.63 -7.50 -22.09
CA ASP A 240 -16.69 -8.60 -22.29
C ASP A 240 -16.14 -9.07 -20.93
N PRO A 241 -16.67 -10.17 -20.38
CA PRO A 241 -16.19 -10.75 -19.13
C PRO A 241 -14.70 -11.15 -19.15
N GLU A 242 -14.11 -11.35 -20.32
CA GLU A 242 -12.71 -11.78 -20.47
C GLU A 242 -11.75 -10.60 -20.72
N ILE A 243 -12.25 -9.35 -20.77
CA ILE A 243 -11.42 -8.14 -21.02
C ILE A 243 -10.26 -8.00 -20.04
N VAL A 244 -10.48 -8.37 -18.77
CA VAL A 244 -9.45 -8.33 -17.73
C VAL A 244 -8.37 -9.39 -17.98
N GLN A 245 -8.77 -10.58 -18.43
CA GLN A 245 -7.84 -11.67 -18.77
C GLN A 245 -7.06 -11.35 -20.05
N ALA A 246 -7.70 -10.72 -21.04
CA ALA A 246 -7.05 -10.21 -22.24
C ALA A 246 -5.99 -9.14 -21.90
N TYR A 247 -6.32 -8.21 -20.99
CA TYR A 247 -5.35 -7.24 -20.49
C TYR A 247 -4.19 -7.92 -19.75
N LEU A 248 -4.46 -8.87 -18.85
CA LEU A 248 -3.43 -9.62 -18.11
C LEU A 248 -2.43 -10.31 -19.06
N ALA A 249 -2.94 -10.99 -20.09
CA ALA A 249 -2.11 -11.62 -21.11
C ALA A 249 -1.27 -10.59 -21.89
N SER A 250 -1.88 -9.46 -22.26
CA SER A 250 -1.19 -8.35 -22.92
C SER A 250 -0.07 -7.75 -22.07
N ALA A 251 -0.34 -7.49 -20.79
CA ALA A 251 0.62 -6.95 -19.83
C ALA A 251 1.80 -7.91 -19.59
N SER A 252 1.52 -9.21 -19.46
CA SER A 252 2.55 -10.24 -19.33
C SER A 252 3.46 -10.30 -20.56
N ASN A 253 2.88 -10.29 -21.77
CA ASN A 253 3.64 -10.30 -23.02
C ASN A 253 4.52 -9.05 -23.15
N ARG A 254 3.98 -7.87 -22.82
CA ARG A 254 4.73 -6.61 -22.89
C ARG A 254 5.89 -6.57 -21.89
N LEU A 255 5.67 -7.06 -20.68
CA LEU A 255 6.73 -7.16 -19.68
C LEU A 255 7.86 -8.10 -20.14
N PHE A 256 7.50 -9.27 -20.70
CA PHE A 256 8.49 -10.21 -21.22
C PHE A 256 9.33 -9.61 -22.35
N GLN A 257 8.70 -8.87 -23.27
CA GLN A 257 9.40 -8.17 -24.35
C GLN A 257 10.37 -7.10 -23.79
N ALA A 258 9.94 -6.35 -22.78
CA ALA A 258 10.75 -5.30 -22.17
C ALA A 258 12.00 -5.83 -21.45
N GLU A 259 11.93 -7.03 -20.89
CA GLU A 259 13.08 -7.70 -20.26
C GLU A 259 14.13 -8.14 -21.29
N ILE A 260 13.71 -8.51 -22.51
CA ILE A 260 14.62 -8.92 -23.59
C ILE A 260 15.33 -7.72 -24.20
N SER A 261 14.61 -6.61 -24.41
CA SER A 261 15.13 -5.46 -25.14
C SER A 261 16.21 -4.68 -24.38
N GLY A 262 16.27 -4.82 -23.05
CA GLY A 262 17.12 -3.99 -22.17
C GLY A 262 16.65 -2.52 -22.14
N GLY A 263 16.75 -1.84 -20.99
CA GLY A 263 16.35 -0.43 -20.85
C GLY A 263 15.20 -0.22 -19.84
N GLU A 264 14.08 0.37 -20.29
CA GLU A 264 12.90 0.80 -19.50
C GLU A 264 12.13 -0.34 -18.80
N GLY A 265 12.60 -1.58 -18.91
CA GLY A 265 11.97 -2.78 -18.37
C GLY A 265 11.70 -2.70 -16.87
N ALA A 266 12.53 -2.01 -16.10
CA ALA A 266 12.30 -1.81 -14.67
C ALA A 266 11.02 -1.00 -14.38
N LEU A 267 10.81 0.12 -15.08
CA LEU A 267 9.61 0.95 -14.92
C LEU A 267 8.36 0.20 -15.39
N ILE A 268 8.45 -0.52 -16.51
CA ILE A 268 7.36 -1.35 -17.03
C ILE A 268 6.98 -2.44 -16.02
N ALA A 269 7.97 -3.10 -15.41
CA ALA A 269 7.75 -4.10 -14.36
C ALA A 269 7.05 -3.51 -13.13
N ILE A 270 7.53 -2.36 -12.64
CA ILE A 270 6.94 -1.65 -11.49
C ILE A 270 5.49 -1.26 -11.79
N ASN A 271 5.23 -0.63 -12.94
CA ASN A 271 3.90 -0.20 -13.34
C ASN A 271 2.96 -1.40 -13.49
N THR A 272 3.43 -2.48 -14.11
CA THR A 272 2.66 -3.71 -14.30
C THR A 272 2.28 -4.33 -12.96
N VAL A 273 3.24 -4.57 -12.06
CA VAL A 273 2.96 -5.16 -10.75
C VAL A 273 1.98 -4.30 -9.94
N MET A 274 2.13 -2.98 -9.94
CA MET A 274 1.20 -2.07 -9.25
C MET A 274 -0.20 -2.08 -9.88
N ALA A 275 -0.29 -2.07 -11.22
CA ALA A 275 -1.56 -2.15 -11.93
C ALA A 275 -2.29 -3.45 -11.59
N LEU A 276 -1.61 -4.59 -11.67
CA LEU A 276 -2.18 -5.90 -11.35
C LEU A 276 -2.64 -5.99 -9.90
N GLY A 277 -1.84 -5.47 -8.95
CA GLY A 277 -2.21 -5.42 -7.53
C GLY A 277 -3.48 -4.60 -7.29
N LYS A 278 -3.58 -3.41 -7.89
CA LYS A 278 -4.77 -2.56 -7.77
C LYS A 278 -5.98 -3.18 -8.50
N MET A 279 -5.78 -3.82 -9.65
CA MET A 279 -6.83 -4.54 -10.37
C MET A 279 -7.45 -5.65 -9.52
N ALA A 280 -6.65 -6.48 -8.85
CA ALA A 280 -7.16 -7.52 -7.96
C ALA A 280 -8.01 -6.96 -6.80
N VAL A 281 -7.74 -5.72 -6.38
CA VAL A 281 -8.50 -5.03 -5.32
C VAL A 281 -9.78 -4.39 -5.88
N LEU A 282 -9.67 -3.61 -6.97
CA LEU A 282 -10.75 -2.79 -7.51
C LEU A 282 -11.75 -3.55 -8.39
N LEU A 283 -11.33 -4.70 -8.94
CA LEU A 283 -12.13 -5.61 -9.76
C LEU A 283 -12.38 -6.94 -9.05
N LYS A 284 -12.31 -6.92 -7.71
CA LYS A 284 -12.72 -8.06 -6.88
C LYS A 284 -14.14 -8.48 -7.22
N GLY A 285 -14.36 -9.79 -7.36
CA GLY A 285 -15.63 -10.37 -7.79
C GLY A 285 -15.72 -10.63 -9.30
N THR A 286 -14.84 -10.03 -10.12
CA THR A 286 -14.72 -10.40 -11.54
C THR A 286 -14.06 -11.78 -11.66
N PRO A 287 -14.66 -12.75 -12.39
CA PRO A 287 -14.18 -14.12 -12.47
C PRO A 287 -12.68 -14.23 -12.80
N LYS A 288 -11.99 -15.13 -12.10
CA LYS A 288 -10.56 -15.47 -12.27
C LYS A 288 -9.55 -14.33 -12.01
N THR A 289 -9.98 -13.07 -11.88
CA THR A 289 -9.07 -11.91 -11.80
C THR A 289 -8.05 -12.03 -10.67
N GLU A 290 -8.51 -12.23 -9.44
CA GLU A 290 -7.64 -12.32 -8.25
C GLU A 290 -6.67 -13.50 -8.35
N LYS A 291 -7.15 -14.65 -8.84
CA LYS A 291 -6.36 -15.87 -9.02
C LYS A 291 -5.29 -15.69 -10.11
N SER A 292 -5.65 -15.10 -11.25
CA SER A 292 -4.72 -14.84 -12.36
C SER A 292 -3.63 -13.83 -11.93
N VAL A 293 -3.99 -12.79 -11.17
CA VAL A 293 -3.02 -11.84 -10.60
C VAL A 293 -2.08 -12.53 -9.62
N LEU A 294 -2.60 -13.37 -8.71
CA LEU A 294 -1.77 -14.13 -7.79
C LEU A 294 -0.82 -15.09 -8.53
N GLN A 295 -1.30 -15.79 -9.55
CA GLN A 295 -0.47 -16.66 -10.38
C GLN A 295 0.65 -15.89 -11.08
N PHE A 296 0.36 -14.70 -11.60
CA PHE A 296 1.37 -13.81 -12.16
C PHE A 296 2.44 -13.45 -11.12
N PHE A 297 2.02 -13.04 -9.92
CA PHE A 297 2.96 -12.74 -8.83
C PHE A 297 3.80 -13.96 -8.44
N GLN A 298 3.20 -15.16 -8.32
CA GLN A 298 3.91 -16.41 -8.01
C GLN A 298 4.95 -16.78 -9.08
N GLN A 299 4.65 -16.54 -10.36
CA GLN A 299 5.59 -16.80 -11.45
C GLN A 299 6.79 -15.86 -11.43
N ARG A 300 6.59 -14.62 -10.97
CA ARG A 300 7.62 -13.58 -10.92
C ARG A 300 8.44 -13.56 -9.64
N PHE A 301 7.81 -13.86 -8.51
CA PHE A 301 8.42 -13.74 -7.19
C PHE A 301 9.71 -14.58 -7.10
N CYS A 302 10.82 -13.88 -6.88
CA CYS A 302 12.19 -14.38 -6.77
C CYS A 302 12.75 -15.11 -8.00
N LYS A 303 12.25 -14.81 -9.22
CA LYS A 303 12.79 -15.34 -10.47
C LYS A 303 13.21 -14.20 -11.43
N PRO A 304 14.42 -13.63 -11.29
CA PRO A 304 15.39 -13.78 -10.18
C PRO A 304 15.07 -12.86 -8.98
N PRO A 305 15.73 -13.04 -7.82
CA PRO A 305 15.59 -12.13 -6.69
C PRO A 305 15.87 -10.67 -7.05
N SER A 306 14.95 -9.76 -6.75
CA SER A 306 15.08 -8.33 -7.10
C SER A 306 14.25 -7.41 -6.20
N THR A 307 14.40 -6.09 -6.36
CA THR A 307 13.56 -5.09 -5.65
C THR A 307 12.08 -5.18 -6.04
N LEU A 308 11.76 -5.79 -7.18
CA LEU A 308 10.39 -6.06 -7.60
C LEU A 308 9.66 -6.99 -6.63
N ASP A 309 10.39 -7.91 -5.96
CA ASP A 309 9.81 -8.82 -4.97
C ASP A 309 9.23 -8.08 -3.77
N THR A 310 9.86 -6.96 -3.36
CA THR A 310 9.33 -6.09 -2.30
C THR A 310 8.00 -5.48 -2.70
N LEU A 311 7.86 -5.10 -3.97
CA LEU A 311 6.63 -4.52 -4.51
C LEU A 311 5.52 -5.58 -4.65
N ILE A 312 5.85 -6.79 -5.09
CA ILE A 312 4.93 -7.94 -5.14
C ILE A 312 4.39 -8.23 -3.74
N VAL A 313 5.26 -8.26 -2.73
CA VAL A 313 4.86 -8.45 -1.32
C VAL A 313 3.91 -7.34 -0.85
N ASP A 314 4.18 -6.05 -1.16
CA ASP A 314 3.23 -4.97 -0.84
C ASP A 314 1.88 -5.15 -1.55
N GLN A 315 1.86 -5.57 -2.83
CA GLN A 315 0.60 -5.77 -3.55
C GLN A 315 -0.21 -6.95 -2.99
N MET A 316 0.44 -8.06 -2.66
CA MET A 316 -0.18 -9.17 -1.94
C MET A 316 -0.78 -8.73 -0.61
N GLY A 317 -0.07 -7.88 0.14
CA GLY A 317 -0.58 -7.26 1.36
C GLY A 317 -1.86 -6.44 1.15
N ARG A 318 -1.92 -5.64 0.08
CA ARG A 318 -3.12 -4.88 -0.27
C ARG A 318 -4.30 -5.79 -0.64
N MET A 319 -4.04 -6.90 -1.33
CA MET A 319 -5.07 -7.90 -1.63
C MET A 319 -5.66 -8.50 -0.34
N LEU A 320 -4.82 -8.82 0.65
CA LEU A 320 -5.29 -9.32 1.95
C LEU A 320 -6.21 -8.31 2.68
N VAL A 321 -5.81 -7.04 2.73
CA VAL A 321 -6.63 -5.97 3.33
C VAL A 321 -7.96 -5.77 2.59
N ALA A 322 -7.95 -5.90 1.26
CA ALA A 322 -9.15 -5.82 0.43
C ALA A 322 -10.08 -7.04 0.50
N LYS A 323 -9.73 -8.04 1.33
CA LYS A 323 -10.50 -9.28 1.52
C LYS A 323 -10.74 -10.04 0.20
N VAL A 324 -9.73 -10.22 -0.65
CA VAL A 324 -9.85 -11.07 -1.85
C VAL A 324 -10.41 -12.46 -1.53
N ASP A 325 -10.83 -13.23 -2.54
CA ASP A 325 -11.38 -14.58 -2.37
C ASP A 325 -10.59 -15.42 -1.37
N ARG A 326 -11.30 -16.22 -0.58
CA ARG A 326 -10.73 -17.00 0.52
C ARG A 326 -9.57 -17.88 0.07
N THR A 327 -9.67 -18.50 -1.11
CA THR A 327 -8.61 -19.38 -1.63
C THR A 327 -7.34 -18.58 -1.97
N VAL A 328 -7.50 -17.41 -2.60
CA VAL A 328 -6.40 -16.50 -2.94
C VAL A 328 -5.75 -15.95 -1.67
N ARG A 329 -6.55 -15.55 -0.68
CA ARG A 329 -6.10 -15.09 0.62
C ARG A 329 -5.27 -16.15 1.35
N ASP A 330 -5.76 -17.39 1.40
CA ASP A 330 -5.09 -18.49 2.10
C ASP A 330 -3.75 -18.83 1.41
N GLU A 331 -3.69 -18.78 0.07
CA GLU A 331 -2.44 -18.94 -0.68
C GLU A 331 -1.44 -17.82 -0.42
N ILE A 332 -1.88 -16.55 -0.40
CA ILE A 332 -1.02 -15.41 -0.09
C ILE A 332 -0.46 -15.52 1.33
N LEU A 333 -1.31 -15.79 2.33
CA LEU A 333 -0.86 -15.96 3.71
C LEU A 333 0.15 -17.09 3.82
N LYS A 334 -0.08 -18.22 3.13
CA LYS A 334 0.88 -19.32 3.06
C LYS A 334 2.23 -18.91 2.47
N MET A 335 2.24 -18.04 1.45
CA MET A 335 3.48 -17.53 0.89
C MET A 335 4.22 -16.62 1.88
N LEU A 336 3.52 -15.69 2.54
CA LEU A 336 4.13 -14.76 3.50
C LEU A 336 4.66 -15.51 4.75
N THR A 337 3.94 -16.51 5.24
CA THR A 337 4.38 -17.36 6.36
C THR A 337 5.60 -18.19 5.96
N MET A 338 5.60 -18.80 4.77
CA MET A 338 6.74 -19.56 4.25
C MET A 338 7.99 -18.68 4.08
N VAL A 339 7.85 -17.49 3.50
CA VAL A 339 8.96 -16.53 3.38
C VAL A 339 9.52 -16.15 4.75
N THR A 340 8.65 -15.89 5.73
CA THR A 340 9.06 -15.57 7.09
C THR A 340 9.82 -16.75 7.72
N LEU A 341 9.31 -17.96 7.60
CA LEU A 341 9.95 -19.17 8.15
C LEU A 341 11.32 -19.44 7.52
N VAL A 342 11.41 -19.42 6.19
CA VAL A 342 12.64 -19.76 5.46
C VAL A 342 13.71 -18.69 5.64
N SER A 343 13.34 -17.39 5.62
CA SER A 343 14.27 -16.29 5.91
C SER A 343 14.87 -16.39 7.32
N ASN A 344 14.12 -16.99 8.24
CA ASN A 344 14.47 -17.11 9.64
C ASN A 344 15.13 -18.44 10.00
N SER A 345 15.26 -19.37 9.05
CA SER A 345 15.86 -20.69 9.29
C SER A 345 17.37 -20.59 9.61
N VAL A 346 17.82 -21.32 10.63
CA VAL A 346 19.25 -21.43 10.99
C VAL A 346 20.05 -22.02 9.81
N GLN A 347 19.43 -22.92 9.05
CA GLN A 347 20.01 -23.54 7.86
C GLN A 347 20.29 -22.52 6.74
N ALA A 348 19.46 -21.48 6.58
CA ALA A 348 19.76 -20.38 5.65
C ALA A 348 20.96 -19.55 6.10
N LYS A 349 21.41 -19.61 7.36
CA LYS A 349 22.63 -18.95 7.87
C LYS A 349 23.89 -19.82 7.74
N ILE A 350 23.74 -21.15 7.83
CA ILE A 350 24.83 -22.13 7.79
C ILE A 350 25.13 -22.60 6.35
N ALA A 351 24.16 -22.53 5.44
CA ALA A 351 24.36 -22.96 4.06
C ALA A 351 25.42 -22.11 3.35
N ASP A 352 26.52 -22.79 3.00
CA ASP A 352 27.51 -22.36 2.03
C ASP A 352 26.82 -22.04 0.67
N ALA A 353 27.49 -21.26 -0.17
CA ALA A 353 26.94 -20.59 -1.36
C ALA A 353 26.29 -21.48 -2.44
N ASP A 354 26.19 -22.80 -2.26
CA ASP A 354 25.89 -23.80 -3.28
C ASP A 354 24.49 -24.47 -3.20
N ILE A 355 23.63 -24.08 -2.26
CA ILE A 355 22.24 -24.58 -2.23
C ILE A 355 21.30 -23.58 -2.92
N LYS A 356 20.60 -24.05 -3.97
CA LYS A 356 19.55 -23.38 -4.76
C LYS A 356 18.27 -23.02 -3.96
N PHE A 357 18.37 -22.58 -2.70
CA PHE A 357 17.27 -21.87 -2.08
C PHE A 357 17.50 -20.37 -2.34
N PRO A 358 16.65 -19.69 -3.14
CA PRO A 358 16.73 -18.25 -3.26
C PRO A 358 16.46 -17.69 -1.86
N GLY A 359 17.51 -17.25 -1.16
CA GLY A 359 17.37 -16.77 0.20
C GLY A 359 16.43 -15.56 0.20
N TYR A 360 15.23 -15.71 0.76
CA TYR A 360 14.23 -14.64 0.87
C TYR A 360 14.63 -13.48 1.80
N ARG A 361 15.92 -13.37 2.15
CA ARG A 361 16.46 -12.38 3.06
C ARG A 361 16.16 -10.94 2.61
N HIS A 362 16.19 -10.67 1.31
CA HIS A 362 15.88 -9.33 0.76
C HIS A 362 14.40 -8.94 0.96
N VAL A 363 13.50 -9.91 1.13
CA VAL A 363 12.07 -9.69 1.37
C VAL A 363 11.62 -9.96 2.80
N ALA A 364 12.49 -10.43 3.69
CA ALA A 364 12.15 -10.71 5.09
C ALA A 364 11.55 -9.47 5.79
N LEU A 365 12.23 -8.33 5.75
CA LEU A 365 11.73 -7.08 6.32
C LEU A 365 10.48 -6.54 5.60
N PRO A 366 10.42 -6.51 4.26
CA PRO A 366 9.19 -6.21 3.52
C PRO A 366 7.97 -7.04 3.96
N VAL A 367 8.14 -8.35 4.16
CA VAL A 367 7.04 -9.23 4.58
C VAL A 367 6.55 -8.85 5.98
N ILE A 368 7.45 -8.62 6.95
CA ILE A 368 7.04 -8.16 8.28
C ILE A 368 6.28 -6.83 8.22
N LYS A 369 6.76 -5.85 7.44
CA LYS A 369 6.07 -4.56 7.26
C LYS A 369 4.67 -4.75 6.67
N VAL A 370 4.53 -5.66 5.70
CA VAL A 370 3.23 -5.99 5.11
C VAL A 370 2.32 -6.68 6.11
N LEU A 371 2.82 -7.63 6.90
CA LEU A 371 2.02 -8.29 7.93
C LEU A 371 1.50 -7.29 8.97
N ILE A 372 2.30 -6.29 9.39
CA ILE A 372 1.84 -5.21 10.28
C ILE A 372 0.70 -4.42 9.62
N LYS A 373 0.85 -4.06 8.34
CA LYS A 373 -0.19 -3.33 7.59
C LYS A 373 -1.48 -4.14 7.44
N VAL A 374 -1.36 -5.45 7.21
CA VAL A 374 -2.50 -6.36 7.14
C VAL A 374 -3.16 -6.48 8.52
N ALA A 375 -2.40 -6.69 9.59
CA ALA A 375 -2.90 -6.73 10.96
C ALA A 375 -3.65 -5.44 11.35
N SER A 376 -3.12 -4.29 10.92
CA SER A 376 -3.73 -2.97 11.18
C SER A 376 -4.93 -2.66 10.30
N GLY A 377 -5.07 -3.33 9.14
CA GLY A 377 -6.08 -3.02 8.12
C GLY A 377 -7.17 -4.07 7.96
N ILE A 378 -6.99 -5.31 8.44
CA ILE A 378 -7.97 -6.38 8.26
C ILE A 378 -9.23 -6.09 9.07
N GLU A 379 -10.39 -6.19 8.44
CA GLU A 379 -11.68 -5.93 9.08
C GLU A 379 -12.48 -7.23 9.24
N GLY A 380 -13.40 -7.28 10.20
CA GLY A 380 -14.24 -8.44 10.47
C GLY A 380 -13.67 -9.34 11.57
N SER A 381 -14.53 -9.72 12.51
CA SER A 381 -14.14 -10.49 13.70
C SER A 381 -13.59 -11.88 13.35
N ASP A 382 -14.20 -12.56 12.37
CA ASP A 382 -13.77 -13.90 11.96
C ASP A 382 -12.42 -13.84 11.25
N GLU A 383 -12.22 -12.87 10.35
CA GLU A 383 -10.96 -12.68 9.63
C GLU A 383 -9.82 -12.27 10.57
N GLN A 384 -10.11 -11.40 11.55
CA GLN A 384 -9.15 -11.05 12.61
C GLN A 384 -8.75 -12.27 13.44
N LEU A 385 -9.73 -13.11 13.84
CA LEU A 385 -9.45 -14.31 14.62
C LEU A 385 -8.67 -15.37 13.82
N GLU A 386 -8.98 -15.55 12.53
CA GLU A 386 -8.22 -16.42 11.64
C GLU A 386 -6.77 -15.93 11.45
N MET A 387 -6.58 -14.62 11.22
CA MET A 387 -5.27 -14.00 11.10
C MET A 387 -4.45 -14.14 12.38
N LEU A 388 -5.08 -13.93 13.55
CA LEU A 388 -4.45 -14.14 14.86
C LEU A 388 -3.95 -15.58 15.01
N GLY A 389 -4.79 -16.55 14.63
CA GLY A 389 -4.41 -17.96 14.61
C GLY A 389 -3.20 -18.23 13.72
N THR A 390 -3.16 -17.65 12.52
CA THR A 390 -2.02 -17.76 11.60
C THR A 390 -0.73 -17.15 12.17
N LEU A 391 -0.82 -15.98 12.79
CA LEU A 391 0.35 -15.30 13.36
C LEU A 391 0.91 -16.03 14.58
N LEU A 392 0.04 -16.50 15.48
CA LEU A 392 0.45 -17.30 16.64
C LEU A 392 1.08 -18.63 16.20
N GLU A 393 0.49 -19.29 15.20
CA GLU A 393 1.06 -20.52 14.65
C GLU A 393 2.43 -20.27 14.01
N LEU A 394 2.60 -19.19 13.26
CA LEU A 394 3.90 -18.80 12.69
C LEU A 394 4.94 -18.51 13.78
N PHE A 395 4.57 -17.80 14.84
CA PHE A 395 5.44 -17.53 15.99
C PHE A 395 5.94 -18.83 16.63
N VAL A 396 5.01 -19.75 16.92
CA VAL A 396 5.31 -21.05 17.52
C VAL A 396 6.18 -21.91 16.59
N GLN A 397 5.91 -21.91 15.27
CA GLN A 397 6.70 -22.64 14.29
C GLN A 397 8.17 -22.17 14.23
N ILE A 398 8.40 -20.85 14.26
CA ILE A 398 9.77 -20.30 14.31
C ILE A 398 10.49 -20.76 15.60
N GLY A 399 9.79 -20.76 16.73
CA GLY A 399 10.31 -21.26 18.00
C GLY A 399 10.73 -22.73 17.93
N LEU A 400 9.86 -23.59 17.39
CA LEU A 400 10.12 -25.03 17.23
C LEU A 400 11.31 -25.31 16.32
N ASP A 401 11.35 -24.67 15.16
CA ASP A 401 12.47 -24.85 14.23
C ASP A 401 13.79 -24.39 14.87
N GLY A 402 13.80 -23.29 15.62
CA GLY A 402 14.98 -22.89 16.38
C GLY A 402 15.43 -23.94 17.40
N CYS A 403 14.50 -24.58 18.12
CA CYS A 403 14.81 -25.57 19.15
C CYS A 403 15.43 -26.84 18.55
N ARG A 404 15.06 -27.20 17.32
CA ARG A 404 15.61 -28.38 16.63
C ARG A 404 17.07 -28.25 16.25
N TYR A 405 17.58 -27.03 16.10
CA TYR A 405 18.95 -26.76 15.62
C TYR A 405 19.87 -26.17 16.67
N CYS A 406 19.35 -25.72 17.82
CA CYS A 406 20.16 -25.11 18.88
C CYS A 406 20.37 -26.10 20.03
N GLU A 407 21.59 -26.11 20.58
CA GLU A 407 21.95 -27.02 21.67
C GLU A 407 21.59 -26.48 23.06
N ASN A 408 21.47 -25.15 23.21
CA ASN A 408 21.11 -24.49 24.47
C ASN A 408 20.46 -23.11 24.22
N GLN A 409 19.92 -22.49 25.27
CA GLN A 409 19.19 -21.21 25.21
C GLN A 409 20.07 -20.05 24.75
N LEU A 410 21.37 -20.05 25.09
CA LEU A 410 22.31 -19.04 24.63
C LEU A 410 22.52 -19.15 23.12
N ALA A 411 22.79 -20.35 22.61
CA ALA A 411 22.89 -20.63 21.18
C ALA A 411 21.59 -20.27 20.43
N PHE A 412 20.43 -20.45 21.05
CA PHE A 412 19.14 -20.03 20.49
C PHE A 412 18.98 -18.50 20.39
N LYS A 413 19.47 -17.77 21.39
CA LYS A 413 19.47 -16.30 21.38
C LYS A 413 20.50 -15.75 20.39
N ASP A 414 21.71 -16.32 20.39
CA ASP A 414 22.84 -15.93 19.54
C ASP A 414 22.63 -16.30 18.07
N SER A 415 21.90 -17.38 17.77
CA SER A 415 21.54 -17.76 16.40
C SER A 415 20.55 -16.78 15.75
N GLY A 416 19.99 -15.84 16.51
CA GLY A 416 18.97 -14.90 16.08
C GLY A 416 17.57 -15.50 15.95
N CYS A 417 17.36 -16.76 16.34
CA CYS A 417 16.02 -17.37 16.37
C CYS A 417 15.06 -16.60 17.30
N ALA A 418 15.53 -16.22 18.48
CA ALA A 418 14.74 -15.40 19.40
C ALA A 418 14.40 -14.03 18.78
N ALA A 419 15.36 -13.36 18.13
CA ALA A 419 15.10 -12.09 17.45
C ALA A 419 14.06 -12.25 16.32
N ASN A 420 14.18 -13.31 15.52
CA ASN A 420 13.28 -13.63 14.41
C ASN A 420 11.86 -14.02 14.87
N MET A 421 11.73 -14.58 16.06
CA MET A 421 10.43 -14.83 16.69
C MET A 421 9.83 -13.53 17.22
N GLY A 422 10.64 -12.70 17.90
CA GLY A 422 10.23 -11.44 18.50
C GLY A 422 9.71 -10.39 17.50
N VAL A 423 10.18 -10.39 16.24
CA VAL A 423 9.66 -9.46 15.20
C VAL A 423 8.18 -9.67 14.87
N LEU A 424 7.58 -10.80 15.24
CA LEU A 424 6.14 -11.03 15.08
C LEU A 424 5.31 -10.43 16.23
N ILE A 425 5.91 -10.09 17.37
CA ILE A 425 5.19 -9.51 18.52
C ILE A 425 4.51 -8.19 18.12
N PRO A 426 5.19 -7.22 17.47
CA PRO A 426 4.52 -6.01 17.00
C PRO A 426 3.40 -6.27 15.99
N VAL A 427 3.52 -7.34 15.18
CA VAL A 427 2.50 -7.73 14.21
C VAL A 427 1.23 -8.23 14.92
N ILE A 428 1.40 -9.13 15.89
CA ILE A 428 0.29 -9.68 16.68
C ILE A 428 -0.34 -8.55 17.52
N SER A 429 0.49 -7.71 18.14
CA SER A 429 0.07 -6.53 18.90
C SER A 429 -0.83 -5.59 18.09
N ALA A 430 -0.41 -5.24 16.86
CA ALA A 430 -1.19 -4.37 15.99
C ALA A 430 -2.57 -4.96 15.63
N LEU A 431 -2.70 -6.29 15.59
CA LEU A 431 -3.97 -6.97 15.34
C LEU A 431 -4.85 -6.97 16.60
N VAL A 432 -4.32 -7.43 17.73
CA VAL A 432 -5.10 -7.65 18.97
C VAL A 432 -5.59 -6.34 19.60
N GLN A 433 -4.87 -5.22 19.41
CA GLN A 433 -5.35 -3.89 19.82
C GLN A 433 -6.70 -3.52 19.19
N ARG A 434 -7.04 -4.11 18.03
CA ARG A 434 -8.29 -3.86 17.29
C ARG A 434 -9.38 -4.90 17.57
N MET A 435 -9.10 -5.89 18.41
CA MET A 435 -10.00 -7.00 18.75
C MET A 435 -10.56 -6.84 20.15
N ASP A 436 -11.72 -7.45 20.42
CA ASP A 436 -12.16 -7.70 21.78
C ASP A 436 -11.33 -8.81 22.43
N PRO A 437 -11.24 -8.85 23.78
CA PRO A 437 -10.59 -9.96 24.47
C PRO A 437 -11.16 -11.31 24.03
N VAL A 438 -10.28 -12.29 23.78
CA VAL A 438 -10.70 -13.60 23.27
C VAL A 438 -11.35 -14.41 24.38
N VAL A 439 -12.69 -14.41 24.41
CA VAL A 439 -13.49 -15.18 25.37
C VAL A 439 -13.99 -16.48 24.73
N GLY A 440 -13.84 -17.62 25.42
CA GLY A 440 -14.36 -18.91 24.95
C GLY A 440 -13.67 -19.44 23.70
N ALA A 441 -12.34 -19.31 23.62
CA ALA A 441 -11.57 -19.70 22.44
C ALA A 441 -11.75 -21.18 22.11
N LYS A 442 -11.69 -21.54 20.82
CA LYS A 442 -11.67 -22.95 20.39
C LYS A 442 -10.39 -23.63 20.93
N PRO A 443 -10.38 -24.96 21.16
CA PRO A 443 -9.23 -25.66 21.74
C PRO A 443 -7.90 -25.40 21.02
N ARG A 444 -7.91 -25.31 19.68
CA ARG A 444 -6.72 -24.96 18.89
C ARG A 444 -6.18 -23.57 19.23
N MET A 445 -7.05 -22.57 19.36
CA MET A 445 -6.64 -21.19 19.68
C MET A 445 -6.09 -21.09 21.10
N HIS A 446 -6.74 -21.74 22.07
CA HIS A 446 -6.20 -21.83 23.43
C HIS A 446 -4.79 -22.43 23.44
N LYS A 447 -4.58 -23.52 22.70
CA LYS A 447 -3.25 -24.14 22.57
C LYS A 447 -2.21 -23.18 21.98
N LEU A 448 -2.56 -22.45 20.93
CA LEU A 448 -1.65 -21.49 20.31
C LEU A 448 -1.23 -20.37 21.27
N PHE A 449 -2.16 -19.81 22.04
CA PHE A 449 -1.84 -18.85 23.08
C PHE A 449 -0.94 -19.44 24.16
N TRP A 450 -1.21 -20.66 24.60
CA TRP A 450 -0.36 -21.36 25.57
C TRP A 450 1.08 -21.50 25.05
N ASP A 451 1.23 -21.96 23.81
CA ASP A 451 2.54 -22.17 23.20
C ASP A 451 3.26 -20.82 22.96
N PHE A 452 2.52 -19.76 22.60
CA PHE A 452 3.04 -18.39 22.51
C PHE A 452 3.61 -17.90 23.85
N TRP A 453 2.82 -18.00 24.94
CA TRP A 453 3.23 -17.51 26.26
C TRP A 453 4.41 -18.30 26.83
N LEU A 454 4.47 -19.60 26.57
CA LEU A 454 5.61 -20.43 26.90
C LEU A 454 6.90 -19.89 26.26
N TYR A 455 6.89 -19.68 24.94
CA TYR A 455 8.05 -19.16 24.23
C TYR A 455 8.38 -17.71 24.60
N ALA A 456 7.37 -16.86 24.80
CA ALA A 456 7.57 -15.47 25.17
C ALA A 456 8.25 -15.32 26.53
N SER A 457 7.83 -16.13 27.51
CA SER A 457 8.42 -16.15 28.86
C SER A 457 9.84 -16.72 28.82
N LEU A 458 10.04 -17.86 28.16
CA LEU A 458 11.35 -18.50 28.05
C LEU A 458 12.39 -17.67 27.31
N MET A 459 11.99 -16.88 26.31
CA MET A 459 12.91 -15.99 25.59
C MET A 459 13.08 -14.62 26.26
N GLY A 460 12.29 -14.33 27.29
CA GLY A 460 12.37 -13.10 28.07
C GLY A 460 11.75 -11.89 27.38
N PHE A 461 10.74 -12.08 26.52
CA PHE A 461 9.99 -10.97 25.91
C PHE A 461 9.03 -10.29 26.92
N THR A 462 8.71 -11.00 28.00
CA THR A 462 7.85 -10.56 29.10
C THR A 462 8.55 -9.65 30.13
N VAL A 463 9.86 -9.40 29.97
CA VAL A 463 10.68 -8.68 30.96
C VAL A 463 11.48 -7.54 30.32
N LEU A 464 11.51 -6.37 30.98
CA LEU A 464 12.37 -5.24 30.63
C LEU A 464 13.83 -5.52 31.01
N SER A 465 14.49 -6.39 30.24
CA SER A 465 15.89 -6.79 30.46
C SER A 465 16.91 -5.92 29.72
N GLY A 466 16.47 -5.07 28.79
CA GLY A 466 17.34 -4.31 27.88
C GLY A 466 17.93 -5.12 26.72
N VAL A 467 17.64 -6.43 26.66
CA VAL A 467 18.10 -7.33 25.58
C VAL A 467 17.28 -7.15 24.30
N TRP A 468 15.97 -6.93 24.44
CA TRP A 468 15.03 -6.82 23.34
C TRP A 468 14.52 -5.39 23.16
N PRO A 469 14.07 -5.00 21.95
CA PRO A 469 13.40 -3.72 21.74
C PRO A 469 12.24 -3.52 22.72
N ILE A 470 12.14 -2.30 23.27
CA ILE A 470 11.13 -1.99 24.28
C ILE A 470 9.70 -2.18 23.76
N ASP A 471 9.48 -1.95 22.47
CA ASP A 471 8.18 -2.13 21.81
C ASP A 471 7.72 -3.60 21.83
N TRP A 472 8.63 -4.58 21.96
CA TRP A 472 8.24 -5.99 22.08
C TRP A 472 7.66 -6.30 23.47
N TYR A 473 8.18 -5.65 24.51
CA TYR A 473 7.62 -5.76 25.86
C TYR A 473 6.21 -5.17 25.90
N TYR A 474 6.03 -3.96 25.36
CA TYR A 474 4.70 -3.33 25.26
C TYR A 474 3.74 -4.13 24.38
N GLY A 475 4.21 -4.65 23.24
CA GLY A 475 3.38 -5.49 22.39
C GLY A 475 2.99 -6.81 23.07
N THR A 476 3.85 -7.38 23.92
CA THR A 476 3.50 -8.54 24.75
C THR A 476 2.41 -8.17 25.77
N ALA A 477 2.48 -6.97 26.37
CA ALA A 477 1.44 -6.47 27.26
C ALA A 477 0.08 -6.32 26.55
N ASP A 478 0.05 -5.81 25.32
CA ASP A 478 -1.18 -5.70 24.53
C ASP A 478 -1.78 -7.08 24.21
N ILE A 479 -0.93 -8.06 23.90
CA ILE A 479 -1.34 -9.45 23.66
C ILE A 479 -1.90 -10.09 24.93
N ALA A 480 -1.33 -9.79 26.10
CA ALA A 480 -1.83 -10.28 27.39
C ALA A 480 -3.27 -9.83 27.64
N LEU A 481 -3.55 -8.54 27.46
CA LEU A 481 -4.90 -7.96 27.69
C LEU A 481 -6.00 -8.59 26.83
N LYS A 482 -5.63 -9.26 25.73
CA LYS A 482 -6.57 -9.89 24.79
C LYS A 482 -6.51 -11.42 24.82
N SER A 483 -5.52 -11.99 25.51
CA SER A 483 -5.34 -13.43 25.62
C SER A 483 -6.46 -14.05 26.46
N PRO A 484 -6.86 -15.29 26.15
CA PRO A 484 -7.72 -16.03 27.05
C PRO A 484 -6.95 -16.39 28.33
N ILE A 485 -7.66 -16.36 29.47
CA ILE A 485 -7.11 -16.78 30.75
C ILE A 485 -6.46 -18.17 30.62
N LEU A 486 -5.17 -18.26 30.93
CA LEU A 486 -4.41 -19.52 30.88
C LEU A 486 -4.71 -20.44 32.08
N VAL A 487 -5.44 -19.95 33.08
CA VAL A 487 -5.83 -20.70 34.28
C VAL A 487 -6.79 -21.82 33.92
N CYS A 488 -6.33 -23.04 34.15
CA CYS A 488 -7.07 -24.25 33.86
C CYS A 488 -8.21 -24.45 34.89
N LYS A 489 -9.46 -24.55 34.41
CA LYS A 489 -10.63 -24.84 35.26
C LYS A 489 -10.79 -26.33 35.60
N GLU A 490 -10.09 -27.21 34.88
CA GLU A 490 -10.10 -28.67 35.06
C GLU A 490 -8.76 -29.18 35.60
N HIS A 491 -8.62 -30.49 35.83
CA HIS A 491 -7.36 -31.08 36.26
C HIS A 491 -6.22 -30.75 35.29
N LEU A 492 -5.09 -30.19 35.77
CA LEU A 492 -3.96 -29.81 34.92
C LEU A 492 -3.31 -31.00 34.18
N ARG A 493 -3.43 -32.23 34.72
CA ARG A 493 -2.62 -33.38 34.28
C ARG A 493 -2.85 -33.81 32.83
N PRO A 494 -4.10 -33.97 32.32
CA PRO A 494 -4.34 -34.31 30.92
C PRO A 494 -3.89 -33.20 29.97
N ILE A 495 -4.13 -31.94 30.34
CA ILE A 495 -3.82 -30.77 29.51
C ILE A 495 -2.30 -30.57 29.39
N LEU A 496 -1.55 -30.82 30.47
CA LEU A 496 -0.09 -30.80 30.42
C LEU A 496 0.50 -31.95 29.57
N GLN A 497 -0.22 -33.06 29.41
CA GLN A 497 0.18 -34.20 28.57
C GLN A 497 -0.13 -33.98 27.07
N PHE A 498 -1.14 -33.19 26.71
CA PHE A 498 -1.51 -32.90 25.30
C PHE A 498 -0.52 -32.00 24.54
N ASN A 499 0.37 -31.26 25.22
CA ASN A 499 1.36 -30.34 24.61
C ASN A 499 2.80 -30.88 24.60
N ASN A 500 2.97 -32.20 24.61
CA ASN A 500 4.26 -32.88 24.81
C ASN A 500 5.39 -32.55 23.79
N PRO A 501 5.14 -32.36 22.48
CA PRO A 501 6.23 -32.23 21.49
C PRO A 501 7.09 -30.97 21.66
N ILE A 502 6.44 -29.82 21.79
CA ILE A 502 7.09 -28.51 21.98
C ILE A 502 7.91 -28.50 23.27
N ARG A 503 7.43 -29.22 24.28
CA ARG A 503 8.03 -29.30 25.61
C ARG A 503 9.27 -30.18 25.63
N HIS A 504 9.31 -31.22 24.79
CA HIS A 504 10.51 -32.02 24.58
C HIS A 504 11.60 -31.21 23.86
N GLU A 505 11.23 -30.45 22.82
CA GLU A 505 12.18 -29.61 22.06
C GLU A 505 12.70 -28.43 22.92
N THR A 506 11.84 -27.77 23.69
CA THR A 506 12.27 -26.67 24.59
C THR A 506 13.09 -27.16 25.79
N ALA A 507 12.81 -28.35 26.33
CA ALA A 507 13.62 -28.94 27.39
C ALA A 507 15.04 -29.31 26.94
N ALA A 508 15.28 -29.42 25.62
CA ALA A 508 16.62 -29.61 25.08
C ALA A 508 17.46 -28.33 25.19
N ILE A 509 16.83 -27.14 25.21
CA ILE A 509 17.54 -25.86 25.18
C ILE A 509 17.48 -25.08 26.49
N VAL A 510 16.45 -25.25 27.33
CA VAL A 510 16.30 -24.55 28.62
C VAL A 510 16.40 -25.53 29.78
N ASP A 511 17.28 -25.25 30.75
CA ASP A 511 17.42 -26.05 31.96
C ASP A 511 16.23 -25.81 32.91
N LEU A 512 15.67 -26.89 33.45
CA LEU A 512 14.61 -26.85 34.46
C LEU A 512 15.01 -26.06 35.70
N ASN A 513 16.27 -26.14 36.12
CA ASN A 513 16.75 -25.46 37.31
C ASN A 513 16.77 -23.94 37.12
N ASP A 514 17.06 -23.45 35.91
CA ASP A 514 17.00 -22.02 35.59
C ASP A 514 15.57 -21.49 35.69
N VAL A 515 14.60 -22.24 35.15
CA VAL A 515 13.17 -21.91 35.26
C VAL A 515 12.73 -21.89 36.73
N LYS A 516 13.14 -22.89 37.53
CA LYS A 516 12.83 -22.94 38.97
C LYS A 516 13.48 -21.78 39.74
N PHE A 517 14.71 -21.41 39.39
CA PHE A 517 15.41 -20.29 40.01
C PHE A 517 14.74 -18.95 39.70
N GLN A 518 14.31 -18.75 38.45
CA GLN A 518 13.54 -17.57 38.05
C GLN A 518 12.21 -17.48 38.82
N LEU A 519 11.46 -18.58 38.88
CA LEU A 519 10.20 -18.65 39.66
C LEU A 519 10.42 -18.35 41.15
N LEU A 520 11.49 -18.87 41.75
CA LEU A 520 11.84 -18.57 43.14
C LEU A 520 12.05 -17.08 43.38
N LYS A 521 12.72 -16.41 42.44
CA LYS A 521 12.98 -14.97 42.49
C LYS A 521 11.70 -14.15 42.34
N GLU A 522 10.86 -14.50 41.37
CA GLU A 522 9.63 -13.75 41.04
C GLU A 522 8.53 -13.92 42.08
N LEU A 523 8.32 -15.15 42.58
CA LEU A 523 7.35 -15.46 43.63
C LEU A 523 7.81 -15.00 45.03
N LYS A 524 9.01 -14.39 45.13
CA LYS A 524 9.65 -13.95 46.39
C LYS A 524 9.65 -15.08 47.44
N GLY A 525 9.99 -16.29 47.00
CA GLY A 525 9.70 -17.51 47.74
C GLY A 525 10.61 -17.78 48.95
N GLY A 526 10.01 -18.26 50.04
CA GLY A 526 10.70 -18.88 51.18
C GLY A 526 10.92 -20.39 51.00
N THR A 527 11.31 -21.09 52.07
CA THR A 527 11.61 -22.54 52.07
C THR A 527 10.44 -23.42 51.61
N GLU A 528 9.20 -23.02 51.86
CA GLU A 528 7.99 -23.74 51.45
C GLU A 528 7.78 -23.73 49.93
N ILE A 529 7.86 -22.55 49.30
CA ILE A 529 7.75 -22.39 47.84
C ILE A 529 8.89 -23.13 47.13
N SER A 530 10.10 -23.05 47.68
CA SER A 530 11.24 -23.83 47.19
C SER A 530 10.97 -25.32 47.19
N THR A 531 10.45 -25.86 48.30
CA THR A 531 10.12 -27.29 48.40
C THR A 531 9.10 -27.75 47.38
N ILE A 532 8.11 -26.90 47.06
CA ILE A 532 7.10 -27.18 46.04
C ILE A 532 7.72 -27.12 44.64
N LEU A 533 8.48 -26.07 44.32
CA LEU A 533 9.15 -25.91 43.02
C LEU A 533 10.14 -27.05 42.74
N TYR A 534 10.85 -27.54 43.76
CA TYR A 534 11.76 -28.68 43.60
C TYR A 534 11.03 -29.95 43.12
N LYS A 535 9.79 -30.17 43.58
CA LYS A 535 8.95 -31.32 43.18
C LYS A 535 8.28 -31.16 41.82
N MET A 536 8.26 -29.95 41.26
CA MET A 536 7.66 -29.70 39.95
C MET A 536 8.52 -30.30 38.83
N ASN A 537 7.85 -30.92 37.86
CA ASN A 537 8.45 -31.32 36.61
C ASN A 537 8.56 -30.12 35.64
N TYR A 538 9.25 -30.29 34.52
CA TYR A 538 9.45 -29.23 33.53
C TYR A 538 8.15 -28.61 33.02
N GLN A 539 7.13 -29.45 32.79
CA GLN A 539 5.83 -29.01 32.29
C GLN A 539 5.09 -28.12 33.29
N GLN A 540 5.17 -28.45 34.57
CA GLN A 540 4.55 -27.69 35.65
C GLN A 540 5.28 -26.37 35.89
N ALA A 541 6.62 -26.39 35.92
CA ALA A 541 7.43 -25.21 36.16
C ALA A 541 7.29 -24.18 35.02
N THR A 542 7.42 -24.62 33.76
CA THR A 542 7.29 -23.70 32.61
C THR A 542 5.87 -23.15 32.43
N TYR A 543 4.84 -23.94 32.75
CA TYR A 543 3.47 -23.45 32.79
C TYR A 543 3.28 -22.39 33.87
N LEU A 544 3.76 -22.65 35.10
CA LEU A 544 3.66 -21.68 36.19
C LEU A 544 4.38 -20.38 35.86
N LEU A 545 5.56 -20.46 35.22
CA LEU A 545 6.30 -19.29 34.76
C LEU A 545 5.47 -18.48 33.76
N SER A 546 4.87 -19.15 32.76
CA SER A 546 4.05 -18.47 31.75
C SER A 546 2.82 -17.78 32.34
N VAL A 547 2.19 -18.39 33.35
CA VAL A 547 1.06 -17.79 34.08
C VAL A 547 1.54 -16.61 34.92
N ASN A 548 2.65 -16.76 35.64
CA ASN A 548 3.23 -15.71 36.49
C ASN A 548 3.68 -14.48 35.67
N ASP A 549 4.17 -14.69 34.44
CA ASP A 549 4.56 -13.61 33.55
C ASP A 549 3.35 -12.91 32.90
N LEU A 550 2.27 -13.65 32.64
CA LEU A 550 1.05 -13.11 32.04
C LEU A 550 0.23 -12.27 33.03
N GLU A 551 0.05 -12.78 34.25
CA GLU A 551 -0.85 -12.23 35.26
C GLU A 551 -0.63 -10.72 35.56
N PRO A 552 0.62 -10.22 35.70
CA PRO A 552 0.87 -8.80 35.93
C PRO A 552 0.38 -7.89 34.81
N PHE A 553 0.28 -8.39 33.57
CA PHE A 553 -0.22 -7.61 32.45
C PHE A 553 -1.76 -7.55 32.45
N GLU A 554 -2.44 -8.62 32.86
CA GLU A 554 -3.92 -8.64 32.96
C GLU A 554 -4.42 -7.72 34.09
N PHE A 555 -3.67 -7.60 35.20
CA PHE A 555 -4.03 -6.76 36.35
C PHE A 555 -3.50 -5.31 36.27
N ARG A 556 -2.59 -5.00 35.34
CA ARG A 556 -2.17 -3.62 35.03
C ARG A 556 -3.15 -2.99 34.03
N THR A 557 -4.36 -2.72 34.48
CA THR A 557 -5.23 -1.71 33.86
C THR A 557 -5.39 -0.53 34.83
N PRO A 558 -5.39 0.73 34.35
CA PRO A 558 -5.75 1.89 35.17
C PRO A 558 -7.22 1.87 35.62
#